data_AF-X1J025-F1
#
_entry.id   AF-X1J025-F1
#
_cell.length_a   1.000
_cell.length_b   1.000
_cell.length_c   1.000
_cell.angle_alpha   90.00
_cell.angle_beta   90.00
_cell.angle_gamma   90.00
#
_symmetry.space_group_name_H-M   'P 1'
#
loop_
_entity.id
_entity.type
_entity.pdbx_description
1 polymer ?
#
loop_
_entity_poly.entity_id
_entity_poly.type
_entity_poly.pdbx_seq_one_letter_code
_entity_poly.pdbx_strand_id
1 'polypeptide(L)'
;MNYKLKNTGFSLTEVLLSVGILAVGMIFVAGVFPVGIHFTTIATERTIAAIAADEAFAKIKIYAIDDPKPPYDDDIDPSKLKDDELKDFNAPDIDDVFPATKYMDANEFVYPSTGTGAAKQYFWSALCRRVGAYPSRLVQVTVFVSRKVGSHLQYPDPNGSGVVDWPRPVKVGVDEVDGATNELRITSDKTYINDGYTIVDDRTGRIYRVLERYASPDDTILLDRD
;
A
#
# COMPACT_ATOMS: atom_id res chain seq x y z
N MET A 1 3.25 77.26 -16.21
CA MET A 1 3.15 76.43 -17.44
C MET A 1 2.82 75.02 -16.99
N ASN A 2 1.53 74.65 -17.00
CA ASN A 2 1.04 73.39 -16.45
C ASN A 2 0.86 72.38 -17.59
N TYR A 3 1.77 71.41 -17.71
CA TYR A 3 1.59 70.29 -18.62
C TYR A 3 0.58 69.31 -17.99
N LYS A 4 -0.68 69.36 -18.44
CA LYS A 4 -1.65 68.30 -18.16
C LYS A 4 -1.22 67.05 -18.93
N LEU A 5 -0.75 66.03 -18.21
CA LEU A 5 -0.61 64.67 -18.73
C LEU A 5 -1.98 64.18 -19.20
N LYS A 6 -2.17 64.04 -20.52
CA LYS A 6 -3.34 63.35 -21.08
C LYS A 6 -3.13 61.85 -20.86
N ASN A 7 -3.88 61.26 -19.93
CA ASN A 7 -3.99 59.81 -19.85
C ASN A 7 -4.77 59.33 -21.08
N THR A 8 -4.08 58.77 -22.06
CA THR A 8 -4.68 58.03 -23.17
C THR A 8 -5.19 56.69 -22.64
N GLY A 9 -6.49 56.43 -22.78
CA GLY A 9 -7.08 55.13 -22.42
C GLY A 9 -6.55 54.00 -23.31
N PHE A 10 -6.60 52.77 -22.80
CA PHE A 10 -6.16 51.56 -23.52
C PHE A 10 -6.97 51.33 -24.80
N SER A 11 -6.31 50.88 -25.86
CA SER A 11 -6.99 50.46 -27.11
C SER A 11 -7.78 49.16 -26.90
N LEU A 12 -8.88 48.98 -27.63
CA LEU A 12 -9.65 47.72 -27.64
C LEU A 12 -8.76 46.51 -27.93
N THR A 13 -7.80 46.64 -28.85
CA THR A 13 -6.85 45.58 -29.20
C THR A 13 -5.92 45.22 -28.05
N GLU A 14 -5.50 46.19 -27.24
CA GLU A 14 -4.63 46.00 -26.08
C GLU A 14 -5.38 45.31 -24.94
N VAL A 15 -6.65 45.68 -24.72
CA VAL A 15 -7.53 45.00 -23.77
C VAL A 15 -7.79 43.56 -24.21
N LEU A 16 -8.10 43.31 -25.48
CA LEU A 16 -8.33 41.96 -26.01
C LEU A 16 -7.07 41.09 -25.93
N LEU A 17 -5.89 41.66 -26.21
CA LEU A 17 -4.62 40.97 -26.07
C LEU A 17 -4.34 40.62 -24.60
N SER A 18 -4.63 41.53 -23.67
CA SER A 18 -4.50 41.30 -22.23
C SER A 18 -5.43 40.19 -21.73
N VAL A 19 -6.69 40.18 -22.17
CA VAL A 19 -7.65 39.11 -21.84
C VAL A 19 -7.20 37.78 -22.44
N GLY A 20 -6.63 37.77 -23.64
CA GLY A 20 -6.06 36.58 -24.26
C GLY A 20 -4.91 35.98 -23.45
N ILE A 21 -3.96 36.81 -23.03
CA ILE A 21 -2.84 36.37 -22.17
C ILE A 21 -3.38 35.85 -20.82
N LEU A 22 -4.35 36.54 -20.23
CA LEU A 22 -4.98 36.12 -18.97
C LEU A 22 -5.67 34.75 -19.13
N ALA A 23 -6.44 34.56 -20.20
CA ALA A 23 -7.14 33.30 -20.46
C ALA A 23 -6.15 32.14 -20.62
N VAL A 24 -5.09 32.32 -21.40
CA VAL A 24 -4.03 31.31 -21.56
C VAL A 24 -3.37 31.02 -20.22
N GLY A 25 -3.04 32.05 -19.43
CA GLY A 25 -2.45 31.89 -18.09
C GLY A 25 -3.34 31.07 -17.15
N MET A 26 -4.65 31.34 -17.13
CA MET A 26 -5.61 30.60 -16.30
C MET A 26 -5.76 29.14 -16.75
N ILE A 27 -5.71 28.85 -18.06
CA ILE A 27 -5.73 27.47 -18.57
C ILE A 27 -4.48 26.70 -18.13
N PHE A 28 -3.30 27.33 -18.18
CA PHE A 28 -2.06 26.73 -17.69
C PHE A 28 -2.14 26.42 -16.19
N VAL A 29 -2.63 27.35 -15.37
CA VAL A 29 -2.81 27.12 -13.92
C VAL A 29 -3.80 25.97 -13.68
N ALA A 30 -4.93 25.95 -14.40
CA ALA A 30 -5.93 24.89 -14.27
C ALA A 30 -5.40 23.50 -14.66
N GLY A 31 -4.48 23.41 -15.62
CA GLY A 31 -3.84 22.16 -16.03
C GLY A 31 -2.75 21.69 -15.07
N VAL A 32 -1.86 22.59 -14.62
CA VAL A 32 -0.69 22.22 -13.81
C VAL A 32 -1.06 21.96 -12.36
N PHE A 33 -2.04 22.68 -11.81
CA PHE A 33 -2.36 22.62 -10.39
C PHE A 33 -2.86 21.24 -9.92
N PRO A 34 -3.82 20.56 -10.59
CA PRO A 34 -4.26 19.21 -10.20
C PRO A 34 -3.15 18.17 -10.28
N VAL A 35 -2.30 18.27 -11.32
CA VAL A 35 -1.15 17.38 -11.51
C VAL A 35 -0.13 17.55 -10.38
N GLY A 36 0.13 18.80 -9.98
CA GLY A 36 0.98 19.11 -8.83
C GLY A 36 0.46 18.53 -7.52
N ILE A 37 -0.85 18.62 -7.26
CA ILE A 37 -1.49 18.02 -6.07
C ILE A 37 -1.33 16.49 -6.10
N HIS A 38 -1.61 15.86 -7.24
CA HIS A 38 -1.51 14.41 -7.39
C HIS A 38 -0.09 13.90 -7.12
N PHE A 39 0.93 14.51 -7.75
CA PHE A 39 2.32 14.10 -7.51
C PHE A 39 2.80 14.38 -6.10
N THR A 40 2.40 15.51 -5.51
CA THR A 40 2.72 15.81 -4.10
C THR A 40 2.10 14.77 -3.16
N THR A 41 0.88 14.32 -3.45
CA THR A 41 0.20 13.26 -2.69
C THR A 41 0.96 11.95 -2.78
N ILE A 42 1.29 11.47 -3.98
CA ILE A 42 2.04 10.23 -4.17
C ILE A 42 3.42 10.31 -3.50
N ALA A 43 4.12 11.43 -3.65
CA ALA A 43 5.43 11.62 -3.03
C ALA A 43 5.33 11.54 -1.50
N THR A 44 4.36 12.23 -0.91
CA THR A 44 4.10 12.21 0.54
C THR A 44 3.74 10.80 1.01
N GLU A 45 2.87 10.09 0.29
CA GLU A 45 2.48 8.73 0.62
C GLU A 45 3.67 7.78 0.59
N ARG A 46 4.55 7.87 -0.42
CA ARG A 46 5.76 7.04 -0.49
C ARG A 46 6.75 7.34 0.63
N THR A 47 6.95 8.61 0.97
CA THR A 47 7.85 8.99 2.07
C THR A 47 7.33 8.52 3.42
N ILE A 48 6.04 8.71 3.71
CA ILE A 48 5.45 8.23 4.97
C ILE A 48 5.40 6.70 5.00
N ALA A 49 5.05 6.05 3.88
CA ALA A 49 5.02 4.60 3.79
C ALA A 49 6.40 3.97 4.06
N ALA A 50 7.48 4.59 3.58
CA ALA A 50 8.84 4.12 3.87
C ALA A 50 9.15 4.19 5.38
N ILE A 51 8.80 5.30 6.04
CA ILE A 51 9.02 5.46 7.49
C ILE A 51 8.16 4.45 8.28
N ALA A 52 6.89 4.30 7.91
CA ALA A 52 6.00 3.34 8.55
C ALA A 52 6.46 1.89 8.34
N ALA A 53 7.05 1.57 7.18
CA ALA A 53 7.63 0.25 6.90
C ALA A 53 8.88 -0.01 7.76
N ASP A 54 9.77 0.97 7.91
CA ASP A 54 10.95 0.85 8.78
C ASP A 54 10.53 0.60 10.24
N GLU A 55 9.51 1.31 10.70
CA GLU A 55 8.93 1.10 12.03
C GLU A 55 8.30 -0.29 12.17
N ALA A 56 7.53 -0.74 11.17
CA ALA A 56 6.95 -2.07 11.13
C ALA A 56 8.03 -3.16 11.19
N PHE A 57 9.10 -3.04 10.42
CA PHE A 57 10.23 -3.99 10.47
C PHE A 57 10.91 -3.99 11.83
N ALA A 58 11.08 -2.83 12.48
CA ALA A 58 11.63 -2.77 13.82
C ALA A 58 10.73 -3.50 14.83
N LYS A 59 9.41 -3.32 14.73
CA LYS A 59 8.45 -4.02 15.59
C LYS A 59 8.43 -5.51 15.36
N ILE A 60 8.40 -5.95 14.10
CA ILE A 60 8.46 -7.37 13.77
C ILE A 60 9.75 -7.97 14.34
N LYS A 61 10.90 -7.29 14.25
CA LYS A 61 12.13 -7.78 14.89
C LYS A 61 12.04 -7.86 16.40
N ILE A 62 11.32 -6.97 17.07
CA ILE A 62 11.12 -7.04 18.53
C ILE A 62 10.18 -8.21 18.86
N TYR A 63 8.98 -8.22 18.31
CA TYR A 63 7.93 -9.19 18.63
C TYR A 63 8.11 -10.57 17.98
N ALA A 64 8.99 -10.73 16.99
CA ALA A 64 9.27 -12.03 16.35
C ALA A 64 10.58 -12.67 16.81
N ILE A 65 11.38 -12.00 17.66
CA ILE A 65 12.67 -12.51 18.16
C ILE A 65 12.65 -12.63 19.69
N ASP A 66 11.95 -11.75 20.40
CA ASP A 66 12.05 -11.65 21.87
C ASP A 66 10.65 -11.59 22.49
N ASP A 67 10.46 -12.26 23.63
CA ASP A 67 9.25 -12.04 24.44
C ASP A 67 9.40 -10.70 25.17
N PRO A 68 8.56 -9.67 24.89
CA PRO A 68 8.63 -8.41 25.60
C PRO A 68 8.25 -8.52 27.08
N LYS A 69 7.78 -9.68 27.56
CA LYS A 69 7.44 -9.93 28.97
C LYS A 69 8.13 -11.17 29.54
N PRO A 70 8.75 -11.09 30.74
CA PRO A 70 9.25 -12.27 31.42
C PRO A 70 8.11 -13.18 31.93
N PRO A 71 8.32 -14.52 32.02
CA PRO A 71 9.58 -15.21 31.78
C PRO A 71 9.78 -15.39 30.27
N TYR A 72 10.95 -14.94 29.78
CA TYR A 72 11.36 -15.04 28.38
C TYR A 72 11.35 -16.51 27.95
N ASP A 73 10.28 -16.95 27.29
CA ASP A 73 10.25 -18.23 26.61
C ASP A 73 10.60 -17.94 25.15
N ASP A 74 11.82 -18.29 24.75
CA ASP A 74 12.33 -18.20 23.37
C ASP A 74 11.66 -19.27 22.46
N ASP A 75 10.37 -19.52 22.66
CA ASP A 75 9.53 -20.54 22.04
C ASP A 75 9.10 -20.16 20.61
N ILE A 76 9.94 -19.40 19.90
CA ILE A 76 9.74 -19.14 18.49
C ILE A 76 9.90 -20.45 17.74
N ASP A 77 8.86 -20.85 17.03
CA ASP A 77 8.83 -22.09 16.27
C ASP A 77 8.64 -21.82 14.77
N PRO A 78 9.73 -21.55 14.02
CA PRO A 78 9.66 -21.36 12.57
C PRO A 78 9.24 -22.63 11.83
N SER A 79 9.14 -23.80 12.49
CA SER A 79 8.66 -25.02 11.84
C SER A 79 7.16 -24.95 11.49
N LYS A 80 6.40 -24.11 12.20
CA LYS A 80 4.98 -23.84 11.94
C LYS A 80 4.75 -22.88 10.76
N LEU A 81 5.81 -22.24 10.27
CA LEU A 81 5.79 -21.55 8.97
C LEU A 81 6.16 -22.53 7.86
N LYS A 82 5.35 -22.52 6.80
CA LYS A 82 5.67 -23.25 5.57
C LYS A 82 6.54 -22.39 4.66
N ASP A 83 7.20 -23.03 3.71
CA ASP A 83 8.01 -22.40 2.67
C ASP A 83 7.24 -22.16 1.37
N ASP A 84 5.98 -22.62 1.29
CA ASP A 84 5.08 -22.50 0.14
C ASP A 84 3.77 -21.73 0.45
N GLU A 85 3.66 -21.11 1.62
CA GLU A 85 2.47 -20.37 2.06
C GLU A 85 2.85 -19.13 2.89
N LEU A 86 2.26 -17.98 2.57
CA LEU A 86 2.37 -16.76 3.35
C LEU A 86 1.33 -16.74 4.47
N LYS A 87 1.77 -16.38 5.69
CA LYS A 87 0.90 -16.11 6.84
C LYS A 87 0.90 -14.63 7.19
N ASP A 88 -0.28 -14.07 7.48
CA ASP A 88 -0.40 -12.69 7.95
C ASP A 88 0.08 -12.58 9.40
N PHE A 89 1.00 -11.65 9.65
CA PHE A 89 1.53 -11.31 10.96
C PHE A 89 0.50 -10.66 11.87
N ASN A 90 -0.63 -10.21 11.32
CA ASN A 90 -1.76 -9.68 12.06
C ASN A 90 -2.83 -10.75 12.35
N ALA A 91 -2.63 -12.00 11.90
CA ALA A 91 -3.57 -13.09 12.10
C ALA A 91 -3.37 -13.75 13.48
N PRO A 92 -4.44 -14.21 14.15
CA PRO A 92 -4.33 -14.84 15.46
C PRO A 92 -3.48 -16.12 15.50
N ASP A 93 -3.34 -16.83 14.37
CA ASP A 93 -2.56 -18.07 14.29
C ASP A 93 -1.06 -17.84 14.19
N ILE A 94 -0.61 -16.58 14.00
CA ILE A 94 0.81 -16.25 14.03
C ILE A 94 1.39 -16.32 15.44
N ASP A 95 0.55 -16.20 16.48
CA ASP A 95 0.95 -16.33 17.89
C ASP A 95 1.58 -17.70 18.18
N ASP A 96 1.23 -18.73 17.41
CA ASP A 96 1.83 -20.05 17.53
C ASP A 96 3.29 -20.08 17.05
N VAL A 97 3.66 -19.19 16.13
CA VAL A 97 5.02 -19.03 15.57
C VAL A 97 5.81 -18.02 16.40
N PHE A 98 5.19 -16.89 16.72
CA PHE A 98 5.77 -15.74 17.43
C PHE A 98 4.92 -15.40 18.66
N PRO A 99 5.10 -16.08 19.81
CA PRO A 99 4.22 -15.93 20.98
C PRO A 99 4.02 -14.50 21.48
N ALA A 100 5.02 -13.64 21.30
CA ALA A 100 5.00 -12.24 21.69
C ALA A 100 3.97 -11.39 20.92
N THR A 101 3.54 -11.79 19.72
CA THR A 101 2.52 -11.05 18.94
C THR A 101 1.18 -10.98 19.65
N LYS A 102 0.87 -11.98 20.49
CA LYS A 102 -0.32 -12.01 21.35
C LYS A 102 -0.45 -10.80 22.27
N TYR A 103 0.68 -10.20 22.65
CA TYR A 103 0.74 -9.06 23.55
C TYR A 103 0.89 -7.72 22.82
N MET A 104 0.96 -7.74 21.49
CA MET A 104 1.06 -6.55 20.68
C MET A 104 -0.26 -5.78 20.68
N ASP A 105 -0.23 -4.51 21.08
CA ASP A 105 -1.42 -3.66 21.07
C ASP A 105 -1.86 -3.40 19.62
N ALA A 106 -3.17 -3.38 19.35
CA ALA A 106 -3.70 -3.13 18.02
C ALA A 106 -3.23 -1.78 17.43
N ASN A 107 -2.91 -0.80 18.28
CA ASN A 107 -2.37 0.49 17.87
C ASN A 107 -0.94 0.41 17.31
N GLU A 108 -0.23 -0.70 17.52
CA GLU A 108 1.12 -0.90 16.99
C GLU A 108 1.11 -1.13 15.47
N PHE A 109 -0.01 -1.55 14.91
CA PHE A 109 -0.21 -1.73 13.46
C PHE A 109 -0.56 -0.44 12.72
N VAL A 110 -0.49 0.70 13.41
CA VAL A 110 -0.98 1.98 12.89
C VAL A 110 0.06 3.07 13.08
N TYR A 111 0.34 3.82 12.02
CA TYR A 111 1.31 4.90 12.02
C TYR A 111 0.64 6.29 12.11
N PRO A 112 1.13 7.20 12.98
CA PRO A 112 2.18 6.97 13.98
C PRO A 112 1.69 6.09 15.13
N SER A 113 2.59 5.27 15.67
CA SER A 113 2.26 4.31 16.74
C SER A 113 2.28 4.95 18.11
N THR A 114 1.61 6.09 18.21
CA THR A 114 1.39 6.78 19.46
C THR A 114 0.04 6.35 20.04
N GLY A 115 -0.05 6.26 21.37
CA GLY A 115 -1.32 6.03 22.07
C GLY A 115 -2.29 7.21 22.00
N THR A 116 -1.93 8.30 21.31
CA THR A 116 -2.74 9.50 21.17
C THR A 116 -3.76 9.34 20.06
N GLY A 117 -5.00 9.80 20.28
CA GLY A 117 -6.10 9.78 19.30
C GLY A 117 -5.96 10.74 18.11
N ALA A 118 -4.73 11.04 17.69
CA ALA A 118 -4.50 11.72 16.41
C ALA A 118 -5.12 10.87 15.28
N ALA A 119 -5.62 11.52 14.22
CA ALA A 119 -6.20 10.82 13.08
C ALA A 119 -5.13 9.98 12.38
N LYS A 120 -5.01 8.72 12.78
CA LYS A 120 -4.05 7.78 12.20
C LYS A 120 -4.54 7.37 10.80
N GLN A 121 -3.70 7.59 9.80
CA GLN A 121 -4.07 7.40 8.40
C GLN A 121 -3.37 6.22 7.73
N TYR A 122 -2.26 5.76 8.31
CA TYR A 122 -1.43 4.73 7.73
C TYR A 122 -1.47 3.49 8.60
N PHE A 123 -1.65 2.35 7.96
CA PHE A 123 -1.77 1.04 8.59
C PHE A 123 -0.79 0.11 7.93
N TRP A 124 -0.29 -0.87 8.67
CA TRP A 124 0.58 -1.88 8.11
C TRP A 124 0.16 -3.28 8.51
N SER A 125 0.46 -4.23 7.63
CA SER A 125 0.41 -5.67 7.87
C SER A 125 1.64 -6.30 7.22
N ALA A 126 2.03 -7.47 7.69
CA ALA A 126 3.18 -8.17 7.14
C ALA A 126 2.80 -9.61 6.80
N LEU A 127 3.34 -10.11 5.69
CA LEU A 127 3.23 -11.51 5.32
C LEU A 127 4.56 -12.20 5.60
N CYS A 128 4.49 -13.30 6.35
CA CYS A 128 5.63 -14.08 6.81
C CYS A 128 5.65 -15.45 6.15
N ARG A 129 6.85 -15.91 5.77
CA ARG A 129 7.08 -17.25 5.21
C ARG A 129 8.44 -17.78 5.62
N ARG A 130 8.59 -19.08 5.78
CA ARG A 130 9.93 -19.68 5.92
C ARG A 130 10.69 -19.64 4.59
N VAL A 131 12.00 -19.44 4.66
CA VAL A 131 12.90 -19.52 3.51
C VAL A 131 13.69 -20.81 3.60
N GLY A 132 13.38 -21.74 2.69
CA GLY A 132 13.99 -23.06 2.63
C GLY A 132 13.31 -24.09 3.52
N ALA A 133 13.70 -25.35 3.33
CA ALA A 133 13.20 -26.46 4.13
C ALA A 133 13.73 -26.41 5.57
N TYR A 134 12.99 -27.04 6.49
CA TYR A 134 13.47 -27.30 7.85
C TYR A 134 14.84 -28.02 7.79
N PRO A 135 15.83 -27.63 8.62
CA PRO A 135 15.77 -26.79 9.82
C PRO A 135 16.07 -25.30 9.64
N SER A 136 15.87 -24.74 8.43
CA SER A 136 16.07 -23.30 8.22
C SER A 136 15.20 -22.47 9.17
N ARG A 137 15.83 -21.51 9.85
CA ARG A 137 15.16 -20.51 10.71
C ARG A 137 14.98 -19.16 10.02
N LEU A 138 15.34 -19.07 8.74
CA LEU A 138 15.18 -17.84 7.98
C LEU A 138 13.71 -17.63 7.65
N VAL A 139 13.21 -16.44 7.96
CA VAL A 139 11.84 -16.01 7.66
C VAL A 139 11.91 -14.82 6.71
N GLN A 140 11.22 -14.93 5.58
CA GLN A 140 10.94 -13.81 4.70
C GLN A 140 9.75 -13.06 5.27
N VAL A 141 9.89 -11.74 5.37
CA VAL A 141 8.84 -10.84 5.83
C VAL A 141 8.62 -9.79 4.76
N THR A 142 7.39 -9.71 4.24
CA THR A 142 6.98 -8.68 3.28
C THR A 142 5.97 -7.76 3.97
N VAL A 143 6.35 -6.50 4.19
CA VAL A 143 5.49 -5.50 4.84
C VAL A 143 4.69 -4.74 3.80
N PHE A 144 3.40 -4.59 4.06
CA PHE A 144 2.47 -3.78 3.29
C PHE A 144 2.06 -2.58 4.12
N VAL A 145 2.31 -1.38 3.60
CA VAL A 145 1.81 -0.14 4.20
C VAL A 145 0.70 0.41 3.33
N SER A 146 -0.44 0.69 3.95
CA SER A 146 -1.64 1.15 3.26
C SER A 146 -2.21 2.38 3.95
N ARG A 147 -2.74 3.31 3.16
CA ARG A 147 -3.40 4.51 3.65
C ARG A 147 -4.92 4.30 3.66
N LYS A 148 -5.56 4.60 4.79
CA LYS A 148 -7.02 4.67 4.88
C LYS A 148 -7.50 5.99 4.28
N VAL A 149 -8.30 5.89 3.21
CA VAL A 149 -8.75 7.06 2.42
C VAL A 149 -10.08 7.66 2.89
N GLY A 150 -10.74 7.08 3.91
CA GLY A 150 -11.98 7.59 4.48
C GLY A 150 -12.29 6.99 5.85
N SER A 151 -12.90 7.76 6.76
CA SER A 151 -13.16 7.36 8.15
C SER A 151 -14.11 6.17 8.30
N HIS A 152 -15.09 6.04 7.41
CA HIS A 152 -16.14 5.02 7.44
C HIS A 152 -15.99 3.95 6.35
N LEU A 153 -14.84 3.92 5.66
CA LEU A 153 -14.56 2.84 4.72
C LEU A 153 -14.21 1.58 5.49
N GLN A 154 -14.85 0.49 5.08
CA GLN A 154 -14.58 -0.85 5.53
C GLN A 154 -13.87 -1.62 4.41
N TYR A 155 -12.99 -2.53 4.81
CA TYR A 155 -12.15 -3.31 3.92
C TYR A 155 -12.44 -4.79 4.11
N PRO A 156 -12.29 -5.64 3.09
CA PRO A 156 -12.45 -7.08 3.26
C PRO A 156 -11.49 -7.63 4.32
N ASP A 157 -12.00 -8.50 5.19
CA ASP A 157 -11.16 -9.25 6.11
C ASP A 157 -10.41 -10.36 5.35
N PRO A 158 -9.07 -10.37 5.35
CA PRO A 158 -8.29 -11.39 4.65
C PRO A 158 -8.53 -12.81 5.19
N ASN A 159 -9.03 -12.96 6.42
CA ASN A 159 -9.37 -14.26 7.01
C ASN A 159 -10.79 -14.72 6.68
N GLY A 160 -11.55 -13.96 5.88
CA GLY A 160 -12.90 -14.32 5.43
C GLY A 160 -14.01 -14.05 6.45
N SER A 161 -13.72 -13.44 7.60
CA SER A 161 -14.67 -13.15 8.69
C SER A 161 -15.60 -11.95 8.46
N GLY A 162 -15.51 -11.29 7.31
CA GLY A 162 -16.35 -10.13 6.96
C GLY A 162 -15.53 -8.92 6.54
N VAL A 163 -15.61 -7.85 7.32
CA VAL A 163 -14.92 -6.58 7.02
C VAL A 163 -14.13 -6.07 8.23
N VAL A 164 -13.04 -5.37 7.95
CA VAL A 164 -12.13 -4.74 8.91
C VAL A 164 -12.07 -3.23 8.67
N ASP A 165 -11.68 -2.47 9.70
CA ASP A 165 -11.68 -1.01 9.66
C ASP A 165 -10.49 -0.40 8.91
N TRP A 166 -9.51 -1.22 8.50
CA TRP A 166 -8.32 -0.77 7.78
C TRP A 166 -7.88 -1.78 6.72
N PRO A 167 -7.22 -1.32 5.65
CA PRO A 167 -6.78 -2.18 4.56
C PRO A 167 -5.73 -3.21 5.02
N ARG A 168 -5.86 -4.44 4.53
CA ARG A 168 -4.90 -5.55 4.71
C ARG A 168 -4.74 -6.33 3.40
N PRO A 169 -3.62 -7.05 3.19
CA PRO A 169 -3.44 -7.89 2.02
C PRO A 169 -4.50 -9.00 1.96
N VAL A 170 -5.25 -9.10 0.85
CA VAL A 170 -6.32 -10.10 0.66
C VAL A 170 -5.82 -11.22 -0.25
N LYS A 171 -6.12 -12.48 0.12
CA LYS A 171 -5.80 -13.65 -0.70
C LYS A 171 -6.77 -13.75 -1.87
N VAL A 172 -6.24 -13.82 -3.09
CA VAL A 172 -7.01 -13.92 -4.33
C VAL A 172 -6.57 -15.17 -5.07
N GLY A 173 -7.52 -16.05 -5.40
CA GLY A 173 -7.30 -17.24 -6.22
C GLY A 173 -7.04 -16.88 -7.68
N VAL A 174 -6.00 -17.50 -8.25
CA VAL A 174 -5.52 -17.32 -9.62
C VAL A 174 -5.07 -18.66 -10.21
N ASP A 175 -5.21 -18.80 -11.53
CA ASP A 175 -4.64 -19.90 -12.33
C ASP A 175 -3.56 -19.37 -13.27
N GLU A 176 -2.60 -20.22 -13.62
CA GLU A 176 -1.68 -19.95 -14.72
C GLU A 176 -2.44 -20.01 -16.06
N VAL A 177 -2.07 -19.13 -17.00
CA VAL A 177 -2.60 -19.16 -18.37
C VAL A 177 -1.69 -20.06 -19.21
N ASP A 178 -2.27 -21.06 -19.88
CA ASP A 178 -1.51 -22.00 -20.70
C ASP A 178 -0.64 -21.28 -21.74
N GLY A 179 0.68 -21.47 -21.65
CA GLY A 179 1.64 -20.91 -22.59
C GLY A 179 2.06 -19.46 -22.33
N ALA A 180 1.57 -18.81 -21.27
CA ALA A 180 1.94 -17.45 -20.90
C ALA A 180 2.50 -17.38 -19.47
N THR A 181 3.80 -17.15 -19.33
CA THR A 181 4.49 -17.08 -18.01
C THR A 181 4.16 -15.81 -17.22
N ASN A 182 3.73 -14.77 -17.93
CA ASN A 182 3.54 -13.43 -17.40
C ASN A 182 2.05 -13.09 -17.23
N GLU A 183 1.16 -14.04 -17.52
CA GLU A 183 -0.29 -13.86 -17.40
C GLU A 183 -0.86 -14.78 -16.32
N LEU A 184 -1.82 -14.26 -15.57
CA LEU A 184 -2.62 -15.03 -14.63
C LEU A 184 -4.10 -14.83 -14.91
N ARG A 185 -4.89 -15.88 -14.73
CA ARG A 185 -6.35 -15.83 -14.79
C ARG A 185 -6.92 -15.79 -13.38
N ILE A 186 -7.69 -14.76 -13.06
CA ILE A 186 -8.35 -14.62 -11.76
C ILE A 186 -9.51 -15.62 -11.67
N THR A 187 -9.47 -16.51 -10.67
CA THR A 187 -10.53 -17.51 -10.44
C THR A 187 -11.48 -17.13 -9.32
N SER A 188 -11.09 -16.15 -8.50
CA SER A 188 -11.87 -15.65 -7.38
C SER A 188 -12.50 -14.29 -7.68
N ASP A 189 -12.82 -13.50 -6.65
CA ASP A 189 -13.47 -12.21 -6.83
C ASP A 189 -12.56 -11.23 -7.59
N LYS A 190 -13.02 -10.87 -8.80
CA LYS A 190 -12.29 -10.03 -9.73
C LYS A 190 -12.19 -8.57 -9.29
N THR A 191 -12.91 -8.16 -8.24
CA THR A 191 -12.91 -6.75 -7.77
C THR A 191 -11.60 -6.35 -7.10
N TYR A 192 -10.80 -7.32 -6.62
CA TYR A 192 -9.60 -7.06 -5.84
C TYR A 192 -8.33 -6.79 -6.64
N ILE A 193 -8.31 -7.08 -7.93
CA ILE A 193 -7.12 -6.90 -8.78
C ILE A 193 -7.44 -5.94 -9.93
N ASN A 194 -6.70 -4.85 -9.99
CA ASN A 194 -6.76 -3.84 -11.05
C ASN A 194 -5.35 -3.41 -11.49
N ASP A 195 -5.30 -2.61 -12.55
CA ASP A 195 -4.05 -2.08 -13.12
C ASP A 195 -3.23 -1.33 -12.07
N GLY A 196 -1.92 -1.56 -12.10
CA GLY A 196 -0.96 -0.91 -11.22
C GLY A 196 -0.92 -1.49 -9.79
N TYR A 197 -1.72 -2.49 -9.46
CA TYR A 197 -1.72 -3.13 -8.14
C TYR A 197 -0.45 -3.93 -7.91
N THR A 198 -0.06 -4.05 -6.64
CA THR A 198 1.04 -4.91 -6.20
C THR A 198 0.47 -6.20 -5.65
N ILE A 199 0.94 -7.33 -6.18
CA ILE A 199 0.57 -8.67 -5.72
C ILE A 199 1.80 -9.38 -5.19
N VAL A 200 1.60 -10.32 -4.27
CA VAL A 200 2.66 -11.17 -3.77
C VAL A 200 2.24 -12.62 -3.96
N ASP A 201 3.12 -13.39 -4.59
CA ASP A 201 2.90 -14.81 -4.81
C ASP A 201 3.06 -15.57 -3.49
N ASP A 202 1.99 -16.26 -3.09
CA ASP A 202 1.90 -17.08 -1.88
C ASP A 202 3.03 -18.11 -1.79
N ARG A 203 3.33 -18.76 -2.92
CA ARG A 203 4.28 -19.87 -2.97
C ARG A 203 5.73 -19.42 -3.03
N THR A 204 6.03 -18.28 -3.65
CA THR A 204 7.42 -17.82 -3.85
C THR A 204 7.81 -16.60 -3.03
N GLY A 205 6.83 -15.90 -2.45
CA GLY A 205 7.03 -14.63 -1.75
C GLY A 205 7.48 -13.50 -2.69
N ARG A 206 7.46 -13.72 -4.01
CA ARG A 206 7.88 -12.72 -4.99
C ARG A 206 6.78 -11.68 -5.18
N ILE A 207 7.23 -10.44 -5.32
CA ILE A 207 6.36 -9.28 -5.50
C ILE A 207 6.28 -8.99 -6.98
N TYR A 208 5.06 -8.82 -7.50
CA TYR A 208 4.80 -8.47 -8.89
C TYR A 208 3.90 -7.25 -8.97
N ARG A 209 4.01 -6.53 -10.07
CA ARG A 209 3.08 -5.45 -10.42
C ARG A 209 2.16 -5.92 -11.52
N VAL A 210 0.87 -5.62 -11.38
CA VAL A 210 -0.11 -5.78 -12.45
C VAL A 210 0.10 -4.64 -13.44
N LEU A 211 0.55 -4.98 -14.65
CA LEU A 211 0.76 -4.01 -15.73
C LEU A 211 -0.56 -3.62 -16.36
N GLU A 212 -1.38 -4.63 -16.66
CA GLU A 212 -2.66 -4.45 -17.35
C GLU A 212 -3.60 -5.58 -16.97
N ARG A 213 -4.87 -5.27 -16.81
CA ARG A 213 -5.98 -6.20 -16.80
C ARG A 213 -6.70 -6.12 -18.13
N TYR A 214 -6.81 -7.25 -18.82
CA TYR A 214 -7.42 -7.27 -20.14
C TYR A 214 -8.90 -6.90 -20.08
N ALA A 215 -9.36 -6.15 -21.09
CA ALA A 215 -10.77 -5.78 -21.22
C ALA A 215 -11.63 -6.98 -21.67
N SER A 216 -11.01 -7.94 -22.38
CA SER A 216 -11.63 -9.18 -22.81
C SER A 216 -10.55 -10.24 -23.08
N PRO A 217 -10.53 -11.38 -22.36
CA PRO A 217 -11.41 -11.68 -21.24
C PRO A 217 -11.05 -10.84 -20.01
N ASP A 218 -12.05 -10.48 -19.20
CA ASP A 218 -11.91 -9.53 -18.08
C ASP A 218 -11.29 -10.13 -16.81
N ASP A 219 -10.86 -11.39 -16.88
CA ASP A 219 -10.26 -12.18 -15.81
C ASP A 219 -8.76 -12.40 -15.98
N THR A 220 -8.17 -12.00 -17.11
CA THR A 220 -6.72 -12.13 -17.32
C THR A 220 -5.99 -10.85 -16.94
N ILE A 221 -4.89 -11.02 -16.21
CA ILE A 221 -3.96 -9.96 -15.83
C ILE A 221 -2.57 -10.25 -16.38
N LEU A 222 -1.92 -9.20 -16.88
CA LEU A 222 -0.52 -9.19 -17.27
C LEU A 222 0.33 -8.67 -16.12
N LEU A 223 1.39 -9.39 -15.80
CA LEU A 223 2.32 -9.08 -14.73
C LEU A 223 3.66 -8.59 -15.25
N ASP A 224 4.33 -7.80 -14.43
CA ASP A 224 5.73 -7.42 -14.59
C ASP A 224 6.63 -8.60 -14.20
N ARG A 225 6.70 -9.58 -15.10
CA ARG A 225 7.52 -10.80 -15.00
C ARG A 225 8.40 -10.87 -16.26
N ASP A 226 9.63 -11.34 -16.09
CA ASP A 226 10.54 -11.67 -17.21
C ASP A 226 10.26 -13.09 -17.73
#